data_AF-A0A1G3PNJ8-F1
#
_entry.id   AF-A0A1G3PNJ8-F1
#
_cell.length_a   1.000
_cell.length_b   1.000
_cell.length_c   1.000
_cell.angle_alpha   90.00
_cell.angle_beta   90.00
_cell.angle_gamma   90.00
#
_symmetry.space_group_name_H-M   'P 1'
#
loop_
_entity.id
_entity.type
_entity.pdbx_description
1 polymer ?
#
loop_
_entity_poly.entity_id
_entity_poly.type
_entity_poly.pdbx_seq_one_letter_code
_entity_poly.pdbx_strand_id
1 'polypeptide(L)'
;MIRKFTLPSIEPPFERILGRMGYNKKKSELPIELEEMIRLELVRVRPLFSPRGNTLDLEIVSLDGGKIVLDGGVEFHSVKLADTLTNCRKVTVMAVTAGPLGEHESLTLIQTGELTRGVILDAIGSETVEAFVNYINGVLASEYGLMGWKPAMRFSPGYGDLQLSVQPVILRLLDGEELGIRAHPETYLLDPQKSVTAFIGWYK
;
A
#
# COMPACT_ATOMS: atom_id res chain seq x y z
N MET A 1 13.38 14.71 5.08
CA MET A 1 13.81 13.64 6.01
C MET A 1 12.80 12.50 5.91
N ILE A 2 13.25 11.25 5.84
CA ILE A 2 12.34 10.09 5.79
C ILE A 2 11.65 9.95 7.16
N ARG A 3 10.33 9.86 7.15
CA ARG A 3 9.50 9.55 8.32
C ARG A 3 9.15 8.07 8.32
N LYS A 4 9.34 7.42 9.46
CA LYS A 4 9.09 5.98 9.64
C LYS A 4 7.79 5.76 10.40
N PHE A 5 7.02 4.77 9.97
CA PHE A 5 5.78 4.32 10.57
C PHE A 5 5.87 2.83 10.88
N THR A 6 5.46 2.46 12.08
CA THR A 6 5.42 1.08 12.55
C THR A 6 4.21 0.88 13.43
N LEU A 7 3.53 -0.25 13.29
CA LEU A 7 2.52 -0.70 14.26
C LEU A 7 2.81 -2.15 14.65
N PRO A 8 2.52 -2.54 15.91
CA PRO A 8 2.64 -3.95 16.31
C PRO A 8 1.66 -4.84 15.55
N SER A 9 0.50 -4.29 15.16
CA SER A 9 -0.50 -4.93 14.31
C SER A 9 -1.52 -3.89 13.86
N ILE A 10 -2.17 -4.13 12.74
CA ILE A 10 -3.39 -3.41 12.34
C ILE A 10 -4.42 -4.45 11.90
N GLU A 11 -5.66 -4.29 12.36
CA GLU A 11 -6.73 -5.20 11.98
C GLU A 11 -7.41 -4.67 10.71
N PRO A 12 -7.36 -5.42 9.59
CA PRO A 12 -8.07 -5.03 8.38
C PRO A 12 -9.59 -5.12 8.58
N PRO A 13 -10.39 -4.25 7.93
CA PRO A 13 -11.84 -4.33 8.05
C PRO A 13 -12.36 -5.65 7.45
N PHE A 14 -13.13 -6.39 8.25
CA PHE A 14 -13.68 -7.71 7.86
C PHE A 14 -14.37 -7.69 6.49
N GLU A 15 -15.14 -6.64 6.22
CA GLU A 15 -15.87 -6.49 4.96
C GLU A 15 -14.99 -6.34 3.72
N ARG A 16 -13.78 -5.79 3.90
CA ARG A 16 -12.83 -5.71 2.80
C ARG A 16 -12.18 -7.06 2.52
N ILE A 17 -11.94 -7.87 3.56
CA ILE A 17 -11.48 -9.26 3.41
C ILE A 17 -12.52 -10.05 2.63
N LEU A 18 -13.79 -9.97 3.02
CA LEU A 18 -14.89 -10.61 2.29
C LEU A 18 -14.95 -10.17 0.83
N GLY A 19 -14.87 -8.86 0.58
CA GLY A 19 -14.87 -8.32 -0.78
C GLY A 19 -13.71 -8.85 -1.63
N ARG A 20 -12.52 -8.99 -1.04
CA ARG A 20 -11.34 -9.55 -1.71
C ARG A 20 -11.46 -11.04 -2.00
N MET A 21 -12.17 -11.77 -1.14
CA MET A 21 -12.55 -13.17 -1.37
C MET A 21 -13.72 -13.32 -2.37
N GLY A 22 -14.25 -12.22 -2.92
CA GLY A 22 -15.32 -12.23 -3.92
C GLY A 22 -16.75 -12.17 -3.36
N TYR A 23 -16.91 -12.04 -2.04
CA TYR A 23 -18.22 -11.93 -1.41
C TYR A 23 -18.77 -10.51 -1.52
N ASN A 24 -20.02 -10.39 -1.98
CA ASN A 24 -20.74 -9.13 -2.05
C ASN A 24 -21.97 -9.20 -1.15
N LYS A 25 -22.03 -8.34 -0.12
CA LYS A 25 -23.16 -8.27 0.83
C LYS A 25 -24.56 -8.24 0.21
N LYS A 26 -24.70 -7.70 -1.01
CA LYS A 26 -26.00 -7.56 -1.70
C LYS A 26 -26.34 -8.77 -2.57
N LYS A 27 -25.38 -9.65 -2.86
CA LYS A 27 -25.50 -10.70 -3.88
C LYS A 27 -25.04 -12.08 -3.42
N SER A 28 -24.36 -12.17 -2.28
CA SER A 28 -23.74 -13.39 -1.78
C SER A 28 -24.20 -13.63 -0.35
N GLU A 29 -24.63 -14.84 -0.05
CA GLU A 29 -24.76 -15.33 1.31
C GLU A 29 -23.41 -15.91 1.74
N LEU A 30 -22.95 -15.54 2.94
CA LEU A 30 -21.74 -16.08 3.53
C LEU A 30 -22.13 -17.23 4.47
N PRO A 31 -21.68 -18.47 4.21
CA PRO A 31 -21.90 -19.57 5.15
C PRO A 31 -21.30 -19.25 6.51
N ILE A 32 -22.02 -19.59 7.59
CA ILE A 32 -21.62 -19.30 8.98
C ILE A 32 -20.25 -19.92 9.27
N GLU A 33 -20.03 -21.15 8.82
CA GLU A 33 -18.78 -21.89 9.05
C GLU A 33 -17.58 -21.20 8.39
N LEU A 34 -17.80 -20.57 7.22
CA LEU A 34 -16.76 -19.81 6.55
C LEU A 34 -16.52 -18.47 7.25
N GLU A 35 -17.56 -17.80 7.72
CA GLU A 35 -17.40 -16.57 8.51
C GLU A 35 -16.58 -16.83 9.77
N GLU A 36 -16.92 -17.89 10.52
CA GLU A 36 -16.19 -18.32 11.72
C GLU A 36 -14.72 -18.64 11.39
N MET A 37 -14.47 -19.37 10.30
CA MET A 37 -13.11 -19.67 9.84
C MET A 37 -12.31 -18.39 9.56
N ILE A 38 -12.88 -17.42 8.86
CA ILE A 38 -12.19 -16.14 8.57
C ILE A 38 -11.88 -15.40 9.87
N ARG A 39 -12.81 -15.36 10.82
CA ARG A 39 -12.61 -14.69 12.12
C ARG A 39 -11.51 -15.37 12.95
N LEU A 40 -11.49 -16.70 12.99
CA LEU A 40 -10.45 -17.46 13.67
C LEU A 40 -9.08 -17.22 13.03
N GLU A 41 -9.02 -17.25 11.69
CA GLU A 41 -7.79 -16.98 10.95
C GLU A 41 -7.26 -15.57 11.20
N LEU A 42 -8.13 -14.55 11.17
CA LEU A 42 -7.77 -13.15 11.47
C LEU A 42 -7.04 -13.00 12.81
N VAL A 43 -7.49 -13.72 13.84
CA VAL A 43 -6.83 -13.73 15.16
C VAL A 43 -5.53 -14.54 15.11
N ARG A 44 -5.56 -15.74 14.51
CA ARG A 44 -4.40 -16.65 14.43
C ARG A 44 -3.20 -16.00 13.77
N VAL A 45 -3.42 -15.30 12.66
CA VAL A 45 -2.33 -14.82 11.80
C VAL A 45 -1.89 -13.39 12.07
N ARG A 46 -2.56 -12.70 12.99
CA ARG A 46 -2.16 -11.36 13.44
C ARG A 46 -0.66 -11.22 13.76
N PRO A 47 0.01 -12.17 14.45
CA PRO A 47 1.43 -12.08 14.74
C PRO A 47 2.35 -12.22 13.52
N LEU A 48 1.83 -12.70 12.38
CA LEU A 48 2.59 -12.86 11.14
C LEU A 48 2.70 -11.56 10.34
N PHE A 49 1.99 -10.51 10.74
CA PHE A 49 2.05 -9.21 10.08
C PHE A 49 2.80 -8.21 10.95
N SER A 50 3.80 -7.55 10.35
CA SER A 50 4.55 -6.47 10.97
C SER A 50 4.50 -5.25 10.05
N PRO A 51 3.42 -4.45 10.12
CA PRO A 51 3.25 -3.31 9.24
C PRO A 51 4.33 -2.25 9.47
N ARG A 52 5.09 -1.95 8.42
CA ARG A 52 6.17 -0.93 8.41
C ARG A 52 6.08 -0.09 7.15
N GLY A 53 6.42 1.19 7.25
CA GLY A 53 6.38 2.08 6.11
C GLY A 53 7.23 3.32 6.29
N ASN A 54 7.78 3.80 5.19
CA ASN A 54 8.54 5.03 5.12
C ASN A 54 7.82 6.01 4.21
N THR A 55 7.84 7.29 4.59
CA THR A 55 7.33 8.38 3.76
C THR A 55 8.36 9.49 3.63
N LEU A 56 8.35 10.16 2.48
CA LEU A 56 9.16 11.35 2.24
C LEU A 56 8.31 12.40 1.56
N ASP A 57 8.39 13.60 2.09
CA ASP A 57 7.79 14.79 1.51
C ASP A 57 8.77 15.47 0.58
N LEU A 58 8.27 15.85 -0.58
CA LEU A 58 9.01 16.56 -1.62
C LEU A 58 8.14 17.70 -2.19
N GLU A 59 8.77 18.82 -2.50
CA GLU A 59 8.11 19.95 -3.16
C GLU A 59 8.04 19.69 -4.67
N ILE A 60 6.93 20.12 -5.29
CA ILE A 60 6.74 20.01 -6.73
C ILE A 60 7.43 21.20 -7.40
N VAL A 61 8.48 20.92 -8.17
CA VAL A 61 9.25 21.93 -8.90
C VAL A 61 8.58 22.28 -10.22
N SER A 62 8.13 21.27 -10.97
CA SER A 62 7.41 21.48 -12.24
C SER A 62 6.55 20.29 -12.64
N LEU A 63 5.46 20.57 -13.34
CA LEU A 63 4.60 19.60 -14.02
C LEU A 63 4.49 20.03 -15.50
N ASP A 64 5.03 19.24 -16.43
CA ASP A 64 5.04 19.56 -17.86
C ASP A 64 4.76 18.31 -18.72
N GLY A 65 3.60 18.26 -19.37
CA GLY A 65 3.25 17.19 -20.33
C GLY A 65 3.37 15.76 -19.77
N GLY A 66 3.20 15.57 -18.46
CA GLY A 66 3.40 14.29 -17.77
C GLY A 66 4.78 14.10 -17.13
N LYS A 67 5.75 14.97 -17.39
CA LYS A 67 7.00 15.05 -16.63
C LYS A 67 6.73 15.72 -15.28
N ILE A 68 7.07 15.01 -14.20
CA ILE A 68 6.94 15.49 -12.81
C ILE A 68 8.35 15.63 -12.27
N VAL A 69 8.73 16.84 -11.90
CA VAL A 69 10.02 17.13 -11.26
C VAL A 69 9.77 17.55 -9.83
N LEU A 70 10.39 16.82 -8.91
CA LEU A 70 10.36 17.10 -7.48
C LEU A 70 11.71 17.68 -7.03
N ASP A 71 11.73 18.33 -5.88
CA ASP A 71 12.98 18.80 -5.29
C ASP A 71 13.95 17.63 -5.01
N GLY A 72 15.26 17.94 -4.97
CA GLY A 72 16.30 16.91 -4.93
C GLY A 72 16.55 16.20 -6.28
N GLY A 73 15.93 16.66 -7.37
CA GLY A 73 16.18 16.14 -8.72
C GLY A 73 15.49 14.81 -9.02
N VAL A 74 14.48 14.44 -8.22
CA VAL A 74 13.68 13.23 -8.45
C VAL A 74 12.69 13.51 -9.59
N GLU A 75 12.69 12.64 -10.60
CA GLU A 75 11.83 12.77 -11.76
C GLU A 75 10.96 11.53 -11.97
N PHE A 76 9.70 11.75 -12.32
CA PHE A 76 8.75 10.72 -12.74
C PHE A 76 8.07 11.12 -14.04
N HIS A 77 7.55 10.15 -14.78
CA HIS A 77 6.79 10.40 -16.00
C HIS A 77 5.45 9.66 -15.95
N SER A 78 4.36 10.41 -15.94
CA SER A 78 2.98 9.95 -16.04
C SER A 78 2.06 11.16 -16.18
N VAL A 79 1.27 11.19 -17.25
CA VAL A 79 0.24 12.21 -17.49
C VAL A 79 -0.82 12.13 -16.40
N LYS A 80 -1.26 10.92 -16.02
CA LYS A 80 -2.31 10.74 -15.00
C LYS A 80 -1.86 11.14 -13.59
N LEU A 81 -0.61 10.86 -13.23
CA LEU A 81 -0.04 11.33 -11.98
C LEU A 81 0.10 12.85 -12.02
N ALA A 82 0.61 13.44 -13.11
CA ALA A 82 0.72 14.89 -13.25
C ALA A 82 -0.66 15.58 -13.13
N ASP A 83 -1.69 15.03 -13.78
CA ASP A 83 -3.08 15.50 -13.67
C ASP A 83 -3.59 15.49 -12.22
N THR A 84 -3.27 14.41 -11.49
CA THR A 84 -3.63 14.25 -10.07
C THR A 84 -2.93 15.31 -9.20
N LEU A 85 -1.78 15.82 -9.65
CA LEU A 85 -0.95 16.79 -8.95
C LEU A 85 -1.16 18.25 -9.42
N THR A 86 -2.02 18.53 -10.40
CA THR A 86 -2.16 19.84 -11.09
C THR A 86 -2.41 21.07 -10.19
N ASN A 87 -2.80 20.90 -8.92
CA ASN A 87 -2.92 22.00 -7.95
C ASN A 87 -2.15 21.77 -6.65
N CYS A 88 -1.37 20.69 -6.60
CA CYS A 88 -0.56 20.35 -5.45
C CYS A 88 0.71 21.19 -5.45
N ARG A 89 1.20 21.53 -4.26
CA ARG A 89 2.52 22.15 -4.09
C ARG A 89 3.56 21.16 -3.60
N LYS A 90 3.10 20.14 -2.87
CA LYS A 90 3.91 19.12 -2.24
C LYS A 90 3.36 17.74 -2.58
N VAL A 91 4.24 16.74 -2.62
CA VAL A 91 3.88 15.33 -2.72
C VAL A 91 4.50 14.58 -1.55
N THR A 92 3.76 13.63 -0.98
CA THR A 92 4.33 12.60 -0.12
C THR A 92 4.48 11.33 -0.95
N VAL A 93 5.70 10.82 -1.06
CA VAL A 93 5.99 9.48 -1.60
C VAL A 93 6.04 8.50 -0.43
N MET A 94 5.49 7.30 -0.60
CA MET A 94 5.48 6.26 0.43
C MET A 94 5.83 4.88 -0.11
N ALA A 95 6.39 4.06 0.77
CA ALA A 95 6.63 2.63 0.60
C ALA A 95 6.23 1.93 1.91
N VAL A 96 5.39 0.91 1.81
CA VAL A 96 4.72 0.26 2.94
C VAL A 96 4.70 -1.25 2.72
N THR A 97 4.85 -2.05 3.77
CA THR A 97 4.73 -3.51 3.72
C THR A 97 4.04 -4.06 4.96
N ALA A 98 3.33 -5.17 4.82
CA ALA A 98 2.85 -5.98 5.95
C ALA A 98 3.89 -7.02 6.42
N GLY A 99 5.03 -7.11 5.74
CA GLY A 99 6.07 -8.12 5.98
C GLY A 99 5.83 -9.43 5.21
N PRO A 100 6.84 -10.32 5.15
CA PRO A 100 6.77 -11.53 4.33
C PRO A 100 6.02 -12.71 4.97
N LEU A 101 5.93 -12.75 6.31
CA LEU A 101 5.56 -14.00 7.00
C LEU A 101 4.12 -14.44 6.71
N GLY A 102 3.17 -13.52 6.65
CA GLY A 102 1.78 -13.85 6.30
C GLY A 102 1.63 -14.37 4.87
N GLU A 103 2.42 -13.83 3.93
CA GLU A 103 2.48 -14.33 2.55
C GLU A 103 3.08 -15.74 2.48
N HIS A 104 4.19 -15.99 3.19
CA HIS A 104 4.81 -17.32 3.25
C HIS A 104 3.88 -18.38 3.84
N GLU A 105 3.15 -18.06 4.91
CA GLU A 105 2.17 -18.97 5.51
C GLU A 105 1.00 -19.24 4.55
N SER A 106 0.51 -18.20 3.84
CA SER A 106 -0.53 -18.37 2.81
C SER A 106 -0.10 -19.36 1.73
N LEU A 107 1.12 -19.18 1.19
CA LEU A 107 1.68 -20.08 0.18
C LEU A 107 1.87 -21.49 0.72
N THR A 108 2.33 -21.63 1.96
CA THR A 108 2.50 -22.93 2.62
C THR A 108 1.17 -23.67 2.69
N LEU A 109 0.10 -23.02 3.18
CA LEU A 109 -1.24 -23.62 3.27
C LEU A 109 -1.76 -24.06 1.89
N ILE A 110 -1.55 -23.25 0.86
CA ILE A 110 -1.94 -23.59 -0.51
C ILE A 110 -1.20 -24.84 -0.99
N GLN A 111 0.12 -24.91 -0.76
CA GLN A 111 0.97 -26.02 -1.18
C GLN A 111 0.67 -27.32 -0.40
N THR A 112 0.24 -27.22 0.86
CA THR A 112 -0.13 -28.38 1.69
C THR A 112 -1.59 -28.80 1.55
N GLY A 113 -2.36 -28.17 0.65
CA GLY A 113 -3.75 -28.56 0.34
C GLY A 113 -4.84 -27.84 1.16
N GLU A 114 -4.47 -26.94 2.07
CA GLU A 114 -5.41 -26.10 2.84
C GLU A 114 -5.79 -24.82 2.06
N LEU A 115 -6.29 -25.02 0.85
CA LEU A 115 -6.54 -23.96 -0.14
C LEU A 115 -7.41 -22.82 0.41
N THR A 116 -8.53 -23.15 1.08
CA THR A 116 -9.45 -22.14 1.63
C THR A 116 -8.76 -21.23 2.64
N ARG A 117 -7.99 -21.80 3.57
CA ARG A 117 -7.26 -21.02 4.57
C ARG A 117 -6.13 -20.21 3.94
N GLY A 118 -5.45 -20.78 2.95
CA GLY A 118 -4.46 -20.06 2.15
C GLY A 118 -5.02 -18.80 1.50
N VAL A 119 -6.19 -18.91 0.84
CA VAL A 119 -6.90 -17.77 0.23
C VAL A 119 -7.37 -16.77 1.28
N ILE A 120 -7.87 -17.23 2.43
CA ILE A 120 -8.25 -16.35 3.55
C ILE A 120 -7.05 -15.53 4.01
N LEU A 121 -5.88 -16.16 4.19
CA LEU A 121 -4.65 -15.46 4.60
C LEU A 121 -4.16 -14.47 3.55
N ASP A 122 -4.22 -14.82 2.27
CA ASP A 122 -3.85 -13.92 1.19
C ASP A 122 -4.72 -12.65 1.22
N ALA A 123 -6.03 -12.83 1.43
CA ALA A 123 -6.98 -11.74 1.57
C ALA A 123 -6.70 -10.89 2.81
N ILE A 124 -6.45 -11.51 3.97
CA ILE A 124 -6.08 -10.82 5.21
C ILE A 124 -4.80 -10.01 5.02
N GLY A 125 -3.74 -10.59 4.45
CA GLY A 125 -2.47 -9.90 4.24
C GLY A 125 -2.59 -8.71 3.30
N SER A 126 -3.37 -8.87 2.22
CA SER A 126 -3.63 -7.79 1.26
C SER A 126 -4.42 -6.64 1.89
N GLU A 127 -5.42 -6.94 2.72
CA GLU A 127 -6.16 -5.90 3.41
C GLU A 127 -5.39 -5.30 4.60
N THR A 128 -4.43 -6.05 5.17
CA THR A 128 -3.57 -5.55 6.25
C THR A 128 -2.65 -4.44 5.75
N VAL A 129 -2.00 -4.62 4.59
CA VAL A 129 -1.17 -3.56 4.01
C VAL A 129 -2.02 -2.35 3.60
N GLU A 130 -3.22 -2.56 3.02
CA GLU A 130 -4.13 -1.46 2.67
C GLU A 130 -4.65 -0.70 3.90
N ALA A 131 -5.00 -1.42 4.98
CA ALA A 131 -5.38 -0.80 6.24
C ALA A 131 -4.24 0.08 6.78
N PHE A 132 -3.00 -0.38 6.67
CA PHE A 132 -1.85 0.39 7.13
C PHE A 132 -1.55 1.62 6.26
N VAL A 133 -1.68 1.48 4.94
CA VAL A 133 -1.60 2.63 4.00
C VAL A 133 -2.68 3.67 4.35
N ASN A 134 -3.90 3.23 4.63
CA ASN A 134 -5.00 4.14 5.01
C ASN A 134 -4.75 4.79 6.38
N TYR A 135 -4.15 4.07 7.33
CA TYR A 135 -3.70 4.64 8.60
C TYR A 135 -2.68 5.76 8.39
N ILE A 136 -1.61 5.50 7.61
CA ILE A 136 -0.59 6.52 7.29
C ILE A 136 -1.24 7.73 6.61
N ASN A 137 -2.08 7.50 5.60
CA ASN A 137 -2.81 8.57 4.91
C ASN A 137 -3.67 9.41 5.89
N GLY A 138 -4.37 8.75 6.82
CA GLY A 138 -5.17 9.42 7.85
C GLY A 138 -4.31 10.30 8.78
N VAL A 139 -3.18 9.77 9.26
CA VAL A 139 -2.24 10.52 10.09
C VAL A 139 -1.74 11.77 9.36
N LEU A 140 -1.27 11.62 8.13
CA LEU A 140 -0.77 12.73 7.32
C LEU A 140 -1.86 13.75 7.00
N ALA A 141 -3.07 13.30 6.66
CA ALA A 141 -4.19 14.16 6.36
C ALA A 141 -4.65 14.98 7.57
N SER A 142 -4.66 14.38 8.76
CA SER A 142 -4.94 15.11 10.00
C SER A 142 -3.87 16.15 10.29
N GLU A 143 -2.58 15.78 10.20
CA GLU A 143 -1.47 16.69 10.50
C GLU A 143 -1.38 17.86 9.53
N TYR A 144 -1.42 17.61 8.22
CA TYR A 144 -1.35 18.67 7.22
C TYR A 144 -2.64 19.48 7.13
N GLY A 145 -3.78 18.87 7.48
CA GLY A 145 -5.06 19.55 7.62
C GLY A 145 -5.01 20.69 8.64
N LEU A 146 -4.29 20.53 9.75
CA LEU A 146 -4.07 21.59 10.74
C LEU A 146 -3.31 22.80 10.17
N MET A 147 -2.57 22.60 9.07
CA MET A 147 -1.82 23.64 8.36
C MET A 147 -2.56 24.15 7.10
N GLY A 148 -3.82 23.74 6.92
CA GLY A 148 -4.69 24.16 5.83
C GLY A 148 -4.51 23.37 4.52
N TRP A 149 -3.76 22.27 4.51
CA TRP A 149 -3.62 21.43 3.32
C TRP A 149 -4.75 20.41 3.20
N LYS A 150 -5.00 19.97 1.96
CA LYS A 150 -5.93 18.88 1.63
C LYS A 150 -5.21 17.84 0.77
N PRO A 151 -5.50 16.54 0.98
CA PRO A 151 -4.92 15.48 0.17
C PRO A 151 -5.62 15.39 -1.20
N ALA A 152 -4.84 15.20 -2.26
CA ALA A 152 -5.32 14.68 -3.52
C ALA A 152 -5.54 13.16 -3.45
N MET A 153 -6.10 12.57 -4.51
CA MET A 153 -6.24 11.12 -4.62
C MET A 153 -4.87 10.44 -4.57
N ARG A 154 -4.77 9.35 -3.81
CA ARG A 154 -3.57 8.50 -3.79
C ARG A 154 -3.37 7.85 -5.16
N PHE A 155 -2.13 7.85 -5.65
CA PHE A 155 -1.78 7.28 -6.94
C PHE A 155 -0.60 6.32 -6.77
N SER A 156 -0.65 5.13 -7.39
CA SER A 156 0.38 4.10 -7.25
C SER A 156 0.90 3.63 -8.60
N PRO A 157 2.17 3.20 -8.70
CA PRO A 157 2.68 2.57 -9.92
C PRO A 157 1.84 1.35 -10.33
N GLY A 158 1.62 1.21 -11.65
CA GLY A 158 0.70 0.24 -12.24
C GLY A 158 -0.72 0.77 -12.46
N TYR A 159 -1.07 1.94 -11.91
CA TYR A 159 -2.33 2.63 -12.20
C TYR A 159 -2.16 3.69 -13.31
N GLY A 160 -3.19 3.84 -14.15
CA GLY A 160 -3.18 4.81 -15.25
C GLY A 160 -2.03 4.52 -16.21
N ASP A 161 -1.20 5.53 -16.48
CA ASP A 161 -0.01 5.43 -17.32
C ASP A 161 1.31 5.39 -16.53
N LEU A 162 1.28 5.35 -15.20
CA LEU A 162 2.48 5.26 -14.37
C LEU A 162 3.02 3.83 -14.35
N GLN A 163 4.16 3.64 -15.00
CA GLN A 163 4.79 2.33 -15.16
C GLN A 163 5.35 1.78 -13.85
N LEU A 164 5.34 0.45 -13.68
CA LEU A 164 5.97 -0.21 -12.53
C LEU A 164 7.49 -0.02 -12.51
N SER A 165 8.13 0.34 -13.62
CA SER A 165 9.57 0.61 -13.69
C SER A 165 10.05 1.76 -12.79
N VAL A 166 9.14 2.56 -12.22
CA VAL A 166 9.48 3.60 -11.24
C VAL A 166 9.72 3.04 -9.82
N GLN A 167 9.30 1.81 -9.55
CA GLN A 167 9.41 1.18 -8.22
C GLN A 167 10.83 1.22 -7.64
N PRO A 168 11.90 0.89 -8.39
CA PRO A 168 13.27 0.97 -7.86
C PRO A 168 13.68 2.40 -7.47
N VAL A 169 13.18 3.43 -8.15
CA VAL A 169 13.43 4.84 -7.80
C VAL A 169 12.78 5.16 -6.46
N ILE A 170 11.51 4.79 -6.29
CA ILE A 170 10.76 4.98 -5.04
C ILE A 170 11.43 4.26 -3.87
N LEU A 171 11.85 3.00 -4.06
CA LEU A 171 12.51 2.22 -3.01
C LEU A 171 13.86 2.81 -2.62
N ARG A 172 14.66 3.32 -3.57
CA ARG A 172 15.91 4.02 -3.22
C ARG A 172 15.67 5.30 -2.46
N LEU A 173 14.62 6.04 -2.81
CA LEU A 173 14.26 7.31 -2.15
C LEU A 173 13.82 7.12 -0.69
N LEU A 174 13.28 5.94 -0.36
CA LEU A 174 12.61 5.65 0.90
C LEU A 174 13.30 4.56 1.74
N ASP A 175 14.57 4.28 1.47
CA ASP A 175 15.32 3.20 2.15
C ASP A 175 14.56 1.86 2.14
N GLY A 176 14.07 1.46 0.96
CA GLY A 176 13.26 0.24 0.77
C GLY A 176 13.95 -1.03 1.27
N GLU A 177 15.29 -1.08 1.23
CA GLU A 177 16.07 -2.18 1.81
C GLU A 177 15.88 -2.28 3.33
N GLU A 178 15.80 -1.16 4.06
CA GLU A 178 15.55 -1.14 5.50
C GLU A 178 14.12 -1.60 5.85
N LEU A 179 13.17 -1.34 4.96
CA LEU A 179 11.81 -1.89 5.04
C LEU A 179 11.74 -3.37 4.68
N GLY A 180 12.79 -3.94 4.07
CA GLY A 180 12.79 -5.29 3.53
C GLY A 180 11.97 -5.42 2.24
N ILE A 181 11.77 -4.33 1.50
CA ILE A 181 11.02 -4.30 0.24
C ILE A 181 12.00 -4.22 -0.93
N ARG A 182 11.82 -5.10 -1.92
CA ARG A 182 12.59 -5.11 -3.17
C ARG A 182 11.63 -5.08 -4.36
N ALA A 183 12.12 -4.61 -5.50
CA ALA A 183 11.41 -4.71 -6.77
C ALA A 183 12.09 -5.77 -7.63
N HIS A 184 11.33 -6.70 -8.20
CA HIS A 184 11.86 -7.70 -9.13
C HIS A 184 12.50 -7.00 -10.35
N PRO A 185 13.70 -7.39 -10.78
CA PRO A 185 14.46 -6.64 -11.80
C PRO A 185 13.78 -6.57 -13.16
N GLU A 186 12.97 -7.58 -13.51
CA GLU A 186 12.32 -7.65 -14.83
C GLU A 186 10.86 -7.18 -14.82
N THR A 187 10.13 -7.51 -13.76
CA THR A 187 8.67 -7.30 -13.67
C THR A 187 8.32 -6.10 -12.81
N TYR A 188 9.28 -5.62 -12.01
CA TYR A 188 9.12 -4.52 -11.05
C TYR A 188 8.05 -4.74 -9.98
N LEU A 189 7.55 -5.98 -9.85
CA LEU A 189 6.67 -6.36 -8.75
C LEU A 189 7.42 -6.27 -7.42
N LEU A 190 6.71 -5.85 -6.38
CA LEU A 190 7.29 -5.76 -5.04
C LEU A 190 7.36 -7.13 -4.39
N ASP A 191 8.44 -7.34 -3.65
CA ASP A 191 8.67 -8.49 -2.76
C ASP A 191 9.04 -7.95 -1.37
N PRO A 192 8.23 -8.21 -0.32
CA PRO A 192 7.02 -9.04 -0.29
C PRO A 192 5.89 -8.48 -1.16
N GLN A 193 5.00 -9.36 -1.67
CA GLN A 193 3.84 -8.95 -2.48
C GLN A 193 2.85 -8.10 -1.69
N LYS A 194 2.77 -8.29 -0.36
CA LYS A 194 1.92 -7.47 0.52
C LYS A 194 2.60 -6.14 0.86
N SER A 195 2.98 -5.41 -0.19
CA SER A 195 3.66 -4.12 -0.14
C SER A 195 3.00 -3.13 -1.12
N VAL A 196 3.03 -1.84 -0.77
CA VAL A 196 2.45 -0.76 -1.55
C VAL A 196 3.43 0.39 -1.63
N THR A 197 3.57 0.97 -2.82
CA THR A 197 4.21 2.26 -3.05
C THR A 197 3.17 3.23 -3.59
N ALA A 198 3.22 4.49 -3.16
CA ALA A 198 2.23 5.48 -3.60
C ALA A 198 2.73 6.92 -3.49
N PHE A 199 1.96 7.79 -4.14
CA PHE A 199 2.07 9.24 -4.11
C PHE A 199 0.78 9.82 -3.54
N ILE A 200 0.90 10.85 -2.71
CA ILE A 200 -0.21 11.69 -2.25
C ILE A 200 0.17 13.14 -2.50
N GLY A 201 -0.57 13.83 -3.36
CA GLY A 201 -0.43 15.26 -3.55
C GLY A 201 -1.10 16.08 -2.44
N TRP A 202 -0.57 17.25 -2.14
CA TRP A 202 -1.12 18.18 -1.15
C TRP A 202 -1.31 19.57 -1.76
N TYR A 203 -2.54 20.08 -1.68
CA TYR A 203 -2.93 21.41 -2.15
C TYR A 203 -3.55 22.23 -1.02
N LYS A 204 -3.56 23.56 -1.19
CA LYS A 204 -4.23 24.51 -0.29
C LYS A 204 -5.45 25.09 -0.99
#